data_AF-A0A7S3MIR9-F1
#
_entry.id   AF-A0A7S3MIR9-F1
#
_cell.length_a   1.000
_cell.length_b   1.000
_cell.length_c   1.000
_cell.angle_alpha   90.00
_cell.angle_beta   90.00
_cell.angle_gamma   90.00
#
_symmetry.space_group_name_H-M   'P 1'
#
loop_
_entity.id
_entity.type
_entity.pdbx_description
1 polymer ?
#
loop_
_entity_poly.entity_id
_entity_poly.type
_entity_poly.pdbx_seq_one_letter_code
_entity_poly.pdbx_strand_id
1 'polypeptide(L)'
;KRAGEDRKAENLVFQQSIADQRGTINVLGKAIDRLNQFYAESLAQVKVGQKQPASNEPGAAVAPPPQKPDEFKKSGGGGGVIQMLEKIRQDAHADEAELLATEQNSQKAYEEIVQDSNEALTADEAAIVDKSKLMEEATAEKSEADASLLVNEQELSTLDETSSSYHLDCDFVVKYFDTRQQARTEELEAIEQAKAILSGAKFEEFLQN
;
A
#
# COMPACT_ATOMS: atom_id res chain seq x y z
N LYS A 1 7.24 2.82 8.11
CA LYS A 1 7.88 3.34 9.35
C LYS A 1 8.25 2.22 10.32
N ARG A 2 7.28 1.41 10.78
CA ARG A 2 7.51 0.27 11.70
C ARG A 2 8.52 -0.77 11.17
N ALA A 3 8.37 -1.22 9.92
CA ALA A 3 9.30 -2.19 9.31
C ALA A 3 10.77 -1.72 9.31
N GLY A 4 11.02 -0.41 9.14
CA GLY A 4 12.37 0.14 9.19
C GLY A 4 12.94 0.27 10.60
N GLU A 5 12.08 0.54 11.59
CA GLU A 5 12.46 0.54 13.02
C GLU A 5 12.80 -0.88 13.50
N ASP A 6 11.98 -1.87 13.13
CA ASP A 6 12.21 -3.28 13.42
C ASP A 6 13.51 -3.76 12.77
N ARG A 7 13.75 -3.42 11.49
CA ARG A 7 15.01 -3.74 10.81
C ARG A 7 16.23 -3.15 11.48
N LYS A 8 16.14 -1.91 11.95
CA LYS A 8 17.25 -1.27 12.67
C LYS A 8 17.56 -2.01 13.97
N ALA A 9 16.53 -2.45 14.70
CA ALA A 9 16.70 -3.21 15.93
C ALA A 9 17.32 -4.60 15.65
N GLU A 10 16.82 -5.31 14.65
CA GLU A 10 17.32 -6.63 14.25
C GLU A 10 18.78 -6.56 13.76
N ASN A 11 19.14 -5.56 12.96
CA ASN A 11 20.52 -5.37 12.50
C ASN A 11 21.49 -5.13 13.67
N LEU A 12 21.07 -4.38 14.69
CA LEU A 12 21.90 -4.15 15.89
C LEU A 12 22.14 -5.46 16.65
N VAL A 13 21.11 -6.29 16.80
CA VAL A 13 21.26 -7.62 17.41
C VAL A 13 22.21 -8.48 16.59
N PHE A 14 22.06 -8.52 15.27
CA PHE A 14 22.97 -9.24 14.37
C PHE A 14 24.42 -8.79 14.53
N GLN A 15 24.68 -7.47 14.53
CA GLN A 15 26.03 -6.92 14.69
C GLN A 15 26.68 -7.35 16.01
N GLN A 16 25.90 -7.38 17.09
CA GLN A 16 26.39 -7.85 18.38
C GLN A 16 26.66 -9.37 18.36
N SER A 17 25.70 -10.17 17.88
CA SER A 17 25.84 -11.63 17.83
C SER A 17 27.01 -12.08 16.96
N ILE A 18 27.25 -11.45 15.81
CA ILE A 18 28.37 -11.82 14.95
C ILE A 18 29.71 -11.39 15.55
N ALA A 19 29.76 -10.27 16.27
CA ALA A 19 30.96 -9.85 17.00
C ALA A 19 31.28 -10.84 18.13
N ASP A 20 30.27 -11.30 18.86
CA ASP A 20 30.42 -12.29 19.94
C ASP A 20 30.91 -13.64 19.42
N GLN A 21 30.38 -14.13 18.29
CA GLN A 21 30.83 -15.38 17.68
C GLN A 21 32.27 -15.28 17.16
N ARG A 22 32.63 -14.18 16.50
CA ARG A 22 34.02 -13.93 16.07
C ARG A 22 34.99 -13.85 17.24
N GLY A 23 34.56 -13.21 18.33
CA GLY A 23 35.30 -13.17 19.58
C GLY A 23 35.54 -14.58 20.15
N THR A 24 34.48 -15.38 20.23
CA THR A 24 34.51 -16.78 20.69
C THR A 24 35.46 -17.63 19.84
N ILE A 25 35.35 -17.58 18.52
CA ILE A 25 36.24 -18.27 17.59
C ILE A 25 37.70 -17.91 17.84
N ASN A 26 38.00 -16.60 17.99
CA ASN A 26 39.36 -16.13 18.19
C ASN A 26 39.95 -16.60 19.53
N VAL A 27 39.18 -16.49 20.61
CA VAL A 27 39.60 -16.90 21.96
C VAL A 27 39.79 -18.41 22.04
N LEU A 28 38.85 -19.19 21.51
CA LEU A 28 38.96 -20.65 21.45
C LEU A 28 40.16 -21.09 20.62
N GLY A 29 40.41 -20.45 19.48
CA GLY A 29 41.61 -20.71 18.67
C GLY A 29 42.90 -20.54 19.48
N LYS A 30 43.06 -19.39 20.17
CA LYS A 30 44.22 -19.13 21.03
C LYS A 30 44.36 -20.15 22.17
N ALA A 31 43.24 -20.55 22.78
CA ALA A 31 43.23 -21.52 23.87
C ALA A 31 43.66 -22.92 23.39
N ILE A 32 43.12 -23.37 22.24
CA ILE A 32 43.49 -24.63 21.60
C ILE A 32 44.98 -24.65 21.25
N ASP A 33 45.50 -23.58 20.64
CA ASP A 33 46.92 -23.45 20.30
C ASP A 33 47.82 -23.56 21.53
N ARG A 34 47.45 -22.87 22.63
CA ARG A 34 48.24 -22.92 23.87
C ARG A 34 48.21 -24.30 24.51
N LEU A 35 47.06 -24.98 24.52
CA LEU A 35 46.93 -26.35 25.03
C LEU A 35 47.75 -27.31 24.18
N ASN A 36 47.69 -27.20 22.84
CA ASN A 36 48.50 -28.01 21.93
C ASN A 36 50.00 -27.84 22.20
N GLN A 37 50.49 -26.60 22.37
CA GLN A 37 51.89 -26.32 22.73
C GLN A 37 52.28 -26.99 24.07
N PHE A 38 51.45 -26.82 25.10
CA PHE A 38 51.70 -27.39 26.43
C PHE A 38 51.81 -28.92 26.42
N TYR A 39 50.91 -29.60 25.70
CA TYR A 39 50.95 -31.07 25.59
C TYR A 39 52.05 -31.58 24.63
N ALA A 40 52.45 -30.79 23.62
CA ALA A 40 53.56 -31.10 22.73
C ALA A 40 54.95 -30.98 23.39
N GLU A 41 55.22 -29.89 24.12
CA GLU A 41 56.45 -29.69 24.90
C GLU A 41 56.62 -30.78 25.97
N SER A 42 55.49 -31.22 26.54
CA SER A 42 55.37 -32.34 27.46
C SER A 42 55.83 -33.68 26.87
N LEU A 43 55.44 -34.00 25.62
CA LEU A 43 55.88 -35.20 24.91
C LEU A 43 57.37 -35.15 24.55
N ALA A 44 57.91 -33.96 24.29
CA ALA A 44 59.34 -33.77 24.05
C ALA A 44 60.18 -34.01 25.32
N GLN A 45 59.71 -33.57 26.49
CA GLN A 45 60.40 -33.81 27.77
C GLN A 45 60.39 -35.29 28.21
N VAL A 46 59.31 -36.04 27.92
CA VAL A 46 59.25 -37.49 28.21
C VAL A 46 60.25 -38.28 27.34
N LYS A 47 60.55 -37.83 26.12
CA LYS A 47 61.58 -38.46 25.27
C LYS A 47 63.02 -38.22 25.73
N VAL A 48 63.26 -37.21 26.57
CA VAL A 48 64.60 -36.87 27.11
C VAL A 48 64.90 -37.60 28.43
N GLY A 49 63.90 -38.23 29.06
CA GLY A 49 64.03 -38.87 30.38
C GLY A 49 64.67 -40.27 30.44
N GLN A 50 65.06 -40.89 29.32
CA GLN A 50 65.76 -42.18 29.32
C GLN A 50 67.29 -41.98 29.25
N LYS A 51 67.91 -41.55 30.35
CA LYS A 51 69.32 -41.86 30.64
C LYS A 51 69.51 -41.96 32.15
N GLN A 52 69.79 -43.19 32.59
CA GLN A 52 70.11 -43.61 33.96
C GLN A 52 71.64 -43.47 34.21
N PRO A 53 72.18 -43.76 35.42
CA PRO A 53 72.71 -42.77 36.35
C PRO A 53 74.24 -42.86 36.58
N ALA A 54 74.86 -41.81 37.12
CA ALA A 54 76.18 -41.83 37.76
C ALA A 54 76.30 -40.54 38.59
N SER A 55 76.86 -40.45 39.80
CA SER A 55 77.50 -41.37 40.74
C SER A 55 77.59 -40.59 42.06
N ASN A 56 77.43 -41.26 43.21
CA ASN A 56 77.59 -40.66 44.54
C ASN A 56 79.05 -40.29 44.83
N GLU A 57 79.30 -39.15 45.48
CA GLU A 57 80.33 -39.00 46.52
C GLU A 57 79.93 -37.92 47.55
N PRO A 58 80.42 -37.99 48.81
CA PRO A 58 79.74 -37.46 50.00
C PRO A 58 80.43 -36.22 50.61
N GLY A 59 79.62 -35.28 51.12
CA GLY A 59 80.04 -34.34 52.15
C GLY A 59 79.97 -32.85 51.80
N ALA A 60 78.79 -32.25 51.97
CA ALA A 60 78.61 -30.86 52.39
C ALA A 60 77.13 -30.67 52.77
N ALA A 61 76.85 -30.15 53.97
CA ALA A 61 75.48 -29.90 54.44
C ALA A 61 74.88 -28.73 53.65
N VAL A 62 74.01 -29.05 52.68
CA VAL A 62 73.24 -28.07 51.91
C VAL A 62 71.92 -27.83 52.64
N ALA A 63 71.62 -26.56 52.96
CA ALA A 63 70.33 -26.16 53.50
C ALA A 63 69.19 -26.69 52.61
N PRO A 64 68.07 -27.15 53.18
CA PRO A 64 66.99 -27.75 52.40
C PRO A 64 66.49 -26.74 51.37
N PRO A 65 66.48 -27.07 50.07
CA PRO A 65 65.95 -26.18 49.05
C PRO A 65 64.48 -25.87 49.37
N PRO A 66 64.02 -24.62 49.12
CA PRO A 66 62.63 -24.24 49.32
C PRO A 66 61.72 -25.24 48.58
N GLN A 67 60.65 -25.68 49.25
CA GLN A 67 59.66 -26.58 48.66
C GLN A 67 59.16 -25.94 47.36
N LYS A 68 59.45 -26.59 46.23
CA LYS A 68 58.84 -26.21 44.96
C LYS A 68 57.31 -26.32 45.13
N PRO A 69 56.52 -25.36 44.63
CA PRO A 69 55.08 -25.52 44.55
C PRO A 69 54.76 -26.86 43.91
N ASP A 70 53.76 -27.59 44.43
CA ASP A 70 53.32 -28.85 43.86
C ASP A 70 53.24 -28.73 42.34
N GLU A 71 54.03 -29.57 41.63
CA GLU A 71 54.00 -29.62 40.18
C GLU A 71 52.55 -29.86 39.75
N PHE A 72 52.02 -28.97 38.90
CA PHE A 72 50.72 -29.13 38.27
C PHE A 72 50.66 -30.53 37.62
N LYS A 73 49.98 -31.47 38.30
CA LYS A 73 49.84 -32.84 37.82
C LYS A 73 48.97 -32.82 36.57
N LYS A 74 49.53 -33.38 35.48
CA LYS A 74 48.85 -33.52 34.19
C LYS A 74 47.64 -34.46 34.35
N SER A 75 46.48 -34.00 33.93
CA SER A 75 45.29 -34.85 33.78
C SER A 75 45.42 -35.70 32.50
N GLY A 76 45.16 -37.01 32.59
CA GLY A 76 45.17 -37.92 31.43
C GLY A 76 44.09 -37.61 30.37
N GLY A 77 43.22 -36.63 30.60
CA GLY A 77 42.10 -36.25 29.72
C GLY A 77 42.35 -35.08 28.76
N GLY A 78 43.57 -34.54 28.67
CA GLY A 78 43.87 -33.32 27.90
C GLY A 78 43.44 -33.31 26.43
N GLY A 79 43.57 -34.45 25.74
CA GLY A 79 43.15 -34.58 24.33
C GLY A 79 41.63 -34.48 24.13
N GLY A 80 40.84 -34.97 25.09
CA GLY A 80 39.38 -34.88 25.04
C GLY A 80 38.88 -33.44 25.21
N VAL A 81 39.53 -32.65 26.07
CA VAL A 81 39.20 -31.23 26.27
C VAL A 81 39.53 -30.41 25.02
N ILE A 82 40.67 -30.67 24.37
CA ILE A 82 41.02 -29.99 23.11
C ILE A 82 40.02 -30.30 22.01
N GLN A 83 39.60 -31.56 21.86
CA GLN A 83 38.57 -31.93 20.89
C GLN A 83 37.22 -31.26 21.20
N MET A 84 36.84 -31.14 22.48
CA MET A 84 35.63 -30.42 22.87
C MET A 84 35.72 -28.93 22.53
N LEU A 85 36.86 -28.27 22.78
CA LEU A 85 37.06 -26.86 22.42
C LEU A 85 37.06 -26.65 20.90
N GLU A 86 37.67 -27.55 20.14
CA GLU A 86 37.65 -27.51 18.67
C GLU A 86 36.22 -27.68 18.13
N LYS A 87 35.44 -28.57 18.74
CA LYS A 87 34.01 -28.72 18.40
C LYS A 87 33.22 -27.45 18.68
N ILE A 88 33.37 -26.84 19.85
CA ILE A 88 32.69 -25.57 20.18
C ILE A 88 33.12 -24.46 19.21
N ARG A 89 34.39 -24.43 18.79
CA ARG A 89 34.87 -23.47 17.78
C ARG A 89 34.21 -23.71 16.42
N GLN A 90 34.04 -24.97 16.03
CA GLN A 90 33.32 -25.32 14.79
C GLN A 90 31.85 -24.95 14.86
N ASP A 91 31.19 -25.21 15.99
CA ASP A 91 29.81 -24.80 16.24
C ASP A 91 29.68 -23.26 16.12
N ALA A 92 30.61 -22.49 16.72
CA ALA A 92 30.64 -21.03 16.60
C ALA A 92 30.85 -20.52 15.15
N HIS A 93 31.62 -21.24 14.33
CA HIS A 93 31.75 -20.95 12.90
C HIS A 93 30.47 -21.25 12.12
N ALA A 94 29.77 -22.32 12.47
CA ALA A 94 28.47 -22.65 11.88
C ALA A 94 27.43 -21.57 12.23
N ASP A 95 27.39 -21.14 13.49
CA ASP A 95 26.53 -20.05 13.95
C ASP A 95 26.85 -18.72 13.23
N GLU A 96 28.13 -18.38 13.03
CA GLU A 96 28.51 -17.19 12.25
C GLU A 96 27.95 -17.25 10.82
N ALA A 97 28.06 -18.39 10.15
CA ALA A 97 27.55 -18.57 8.80
C ALA A 97 26.02 -18.49 8.75
N GLU A 98 25.33 -19.07 9.74
CA GLU A 98 23.87 -19.00 9.86
C GLU A 98 23.38 -17.56 10.11
N LEU A 99 24.05 -16.82 10.99
CA LEU A 99 23.74 -15.41 11.26
C LEU A 99 23.89 -14.57 10.00
N LEU A 100 24.96 -14.77 9.22
CA LEU A 100 25.17 -14.06 7.96
C LEU A 100 24.09 -14.37 6.92
N ALA A 101 23.73 -15.64 6.76
CA ALA A 101 22.68 -16.04 5.83
C ALA A 101 21.32 -15.49 6.26
N THR A 102 21.03 -15.51 7.55
CA THR A 102 19.79 -14.97 8.13
C THR A 102 19.69 -13.47 7.91
N GLU A 103 20.74 -12.70 8.22
CA GLU A 103 20.74 -11.26 7.99
C GLU A 103 20.59 -10.90 6.51
N GLN A 104 21.26 -11.64 5.61
CA GLN A 104 21.11 -11.40 4.17
C GLN A 104 19.67 -11.65 3.70
N ASN A 105 19.02 -12.70 4.20
CA ASN A 105 17.63 -13.00 3.88
C ASN A 105 16.68 -11.94 4.45
N SER A 106 16.88 -11.54 5.71
CA SER A 106 16.07 -10.49 6.35
C SER A 106 16.22 -9.14 5.64
N GLN A 107 17.43 -8.80 5.18
CA GLN A 107 17.67 -7.58 4.42
C GLN A 107 16.94 -7.60 3.08
N LYS A 108 17.02 -8.71 2.34
CA LYS A 108 16.28 -8.87 1.07
C LYS A 108 14.77 -8.78 1.25
N ALA A 109 14.23 -9.49 2.24
CA ALA A 109 12.79 -9.45 2.52
C ALA A 109 12.32 -8.04 2.87
N TYR A 110 13.13 -7.27 3.60
CA TYR A 110 12.83 -5.87 3.88
C TYR A 110 12.87 -5.00 2.63
N GLU A 111 13.88 -5.17 1.77
CA GLU A 111 13.98 -4.43 0.50
C GLU A 111 12.78 -4.71 -0.41
N GLU A 112 12.36 -5.96 -0.53
CA GLU A 112 11.15 -6.37 -1.25
C GLU A 112 9.89 -5.69 -0.67
N ILE A 113 9.68 -5.77 0.65
CA ILE A 113 8.53 -5.11 1.29
C ILE A 113 8.51 -3.60 1.04
N VAL A 114 9.67 -2.94 1.11
CA VAL A 114 9.78 -1.51 0.87
C VAL A 114 9.48 -1.18 -0.59
N GLN A 115 10.01 -1.95 -1.53
CA GLN A 115 9.74 -1.78 -2.94
C GLN A 115 8.25 -1.95 -3.24
N ASP A 116 7.68 -3.10 -2.86
CA ASP A 116 6.26 -3.42 -3.08
C ASP A 116 5.34 -2.37 -2.45
N SER A 117 5.67 -1.90 -1.24
CA SER A 117 4.90 -0.85 -0.57
C SER A 117 4.95 0.48 -1.30
N ASN A 118 6.11 0.85 -1.85
CA ASN A 118 6.25 2.10 -2.61
C ASN A 118 5.55 2.01 -3.97
N GLU A 119 5.62 0.87 -4.64
CA GLU A 119 4.91 0.62 -5.90
C GLU A 119 3.39 0.66 -5.67
N ALA A 120 2.89 0.00 -4.62
CA ALA A 120 1.49 0.04 -4.24
C ALA A 120 1.04 1.47 -3.91
N LEU A 121 1.83 2.23 -3.13
CA LEU A 121 1.51 3.61 -2.79
C LEU A 121 1.42 4.50 -4.04
N THR A 122 2.36 4.35 -4.97
CA THR A 122 2.35 5.11 -6.24
C THR A 122 1.11 4.77 -7.09
N ALA A 123 0.76 3.48 -7.16
CA ALA A 123 -0.41 3.02 -7.89
C ALA A 123 -1.72 3.53 -7.25
N ASP A 124 -1.81 3.49 -5.92
CA ASP A 124 -2.96 3.99 -5.16
C ASP A 124 -3.12 5.51 -5.31
N GLU A 125 -2.02 6.27 -5.26
CA GLU A 125 -2.05 7.73 -5.50
C GLU A 125 -2.55 8.07 -6.91
N ALA A 126 -2.07 7.37 -7.93
CA ALA A 126 -2.56 7.54 -9.30
C ALA A 126 -4.06 7.19 -9.41
N ALA A 127 -4.48 6.08 -8.80
CA ALA A 127 -5.88 5.67 -8.79
C ALA A 127 -6.79 6.67 -8.04
N ILE A 128 -6.30 7.30 -6.98
CA ILE A 128 -7.03 8.36 -6.26
C ILE A 128 -7.25 9.57 -7.17
N VAL A 129 -6.21 10.01 -7.88
CA VAL A 129 -6.29 11.16 -8.79
C VAL A 129 -7.30 10.88 -9.92
N ASP A 130 -7.19 9.72 -10.57
CA ASP A 130 -8.08 9.35 -11.67
C ASP A 130 -9.54 9.22 -11.20
N LYS A 131 -9.77 8.55 -10.06
CA LYS A 131 -11.13 8.39 -9.51
C LYS A 131 -11.72 9.72 -9.06
N SER A 132 -10.91 10.61 -8.48
CA SER A 132 -11.37 11.94 -8.08
C SER A 132 -11.78 12.75 -9.31
N LYS A 133 -10.98 12.70 -10.39
CA LYS A 133 -11.33 13.35 -11.65
C LYS A 133 -12.64 12.82 -12.23
N LEU A 134 -12.81 11.50 -12.29
CA LEU A 134 -14.05 10.88 -12.79
C LEU A 134 -15.27 11.26 -11.93
N MET A 135 -15.09 11.36 -10.61
CA MET A 135 -16.15 11.78 -9.70
C MET A 135 -16.55 13.24 -9.96
N GLU A 136 -15.60 14.15 -10.16
CA GLU A 136 -15.88 15.54 -10.49
C GLU A 136 -16.59 15.67 -11.85
N GLU A 137 -16.14 14.94 -12.88
CA GLU A 137 -16.79 14.89 -14.19
C GLU A 137 -18.24 14.39 -14.08
N ALA A 138 -18.46 13.27 -13.39
CA ALA A 138 -19.81 12.72 -13.18
C ALA A 138 -20.70 13.67 -12.35
N THR A 139 -20.13 14.41 -11.40
CA THR A 139 -20.87 15.39 -10.60
C THR A 139 -21.30 16.59 -11.44
N ALA A 140 -20.42 17.08 -12.33
CA ALA A 140 -20.73 18.14 -13.27
C ALA A 140 -21.83 17.71 -14.25
N GLU A 141 -21.70 16.54 -14.88
CA GLU A 141 -22.71 15.99 -15.80
C GLU A 141 -24.07 15.83 -15.10
N LYS A 142 -24.08 15.32 -13.87
CA LYS A 142 -25.31 15.22 -13.08
C LYS A 142 -25.94 16.60 -12.85
N SER A 143 -25.15 17.61 -12.47
CA SER A 143 -25.66 18.96 -12.23
C SER A 143 -26.26 19.58 -13.51
N GLU A 144 -25.63 19.36 -14.66
CA GLU A 144 -26.15 19.82 -15.96
C GLU A 144 -27.45 19.10 -16.34
N ALA A 145 -27.52 17.79 -16.10
CA ALA A 145 -28.72 17.00 -16.34
C ALA A 145 -29.89 17.44 -15.43
N ASP A 146 -29.62 17.66 -14.14
CA ASP A 146 -30.63 18.13 -13.17
C ASP A 146 -31.15 19.53 -13.55
N ALA A 147 -30.27 20.43 -14.00
CA ALA A 147 -30.67 21.76 -14.49
C ALA A 147 -31.51 21.68 -15.77
N SER A 148 -31.12 20.82 -16.72
CA SER A 148 -31.86 20.61 -17.97
C SER A 148 -33.24 20.00 -17.71
N LEU A 149 -33.34 19.06 -16.76
CA LEU A 149 -34.61 18.48 -16.34
C LEU A 149 -35.57 19.55 -15.81
N LEU A 150 -35.10 20.44 -14.93
CA LEU A 150 -35.90 21.52 -14.38
C LEU A 150 -36.45 22.46 -15.47
N VAL A 151 -35.60 22.83 -16.44
CA VAL A 151 -36.01 23.67 -17.57
C VAL A 151 -37.07 22.95 -18.40
N ASN A 152 -36.85 21.69 -18.76
CA ASN A 152 -37.80 20.91 -19.54
C ASN A 152 -39.16 20.76 -18.82
N GLU A 153 -39.16 20.56 -17.50
CA GLU A 153 -40.40 20.50 -16.71
C GLU A 153 -41.17 21.83 -16.74
N GLN A 154 -40.47 22.97 -16.66
CA GLN A 154 -41.09 24.30 -16.77
C GLN A 154 -41.63 24.55 -18.18
N GLU A 155 -40.89 24.19 -19.22
CA GLU A 155 -41.33 24.30 -20.61
C GLU A 155 -42.56 23.44 -20.87
N LEU A 156 -42.59 22.21 -20.33
CA LEU A 156 -43.71 21.29 -20.48
C LEU A 156 -44.97 21.85 -19.79
N SER A 157 -44.85 22.39 -18.58
CA SER A 157 -45.95 23.08 -17.90
C SER A 157 -46.46 24.28 -18.70
N THR A 158 -45.56 25.11 -19.21
CA THR A 158 -45.92 26.29 -20.03
C THR A 158 -46.63 25.89 -21.32
N LEU A 159 -46.17 24.81 -21.96
CA LEU A 159 -46.77 24.27 -23.17
C LEU A 159 -48.18 23.74 -22.90
N ASP A 160 -48.40 23.06 -21.77
CA ASP A 160 -49.72 22.55 -21.38
C ASP A 160 -50.71 23.69 -21.09
N GLU A 161 -50.27 24.74 -20.40
CA GLU A 161 -51.06 25.97 -20.19
C GLU A 161 -51.42 26.65 -21.50
N THR A 162 -50.45 26.79 -22.41
CA THR A 162 -50.66 27.41 -23.72
C THR A 162 -51.61 26.59 -24.57
N SER A 163 -51.46 25.26 -24.57
CA SER A 163 -52.36 24.33 -25.27
C SER A 163 -53.79 24.45 -24.75
N SER A 164 -53.95 24.48 -23.42
CA SER A 164 -55.25 24.67 -22.78
C SER A 164 -55.88 26.01 -23.13
N SER A 165 -55.09 27.09 -23.16
CA SER A 165 -55.56 28.42 -23.59
C SER A 165 -56.03 28.40 -25.05
N TYR A 166 -55.29 27.75 -25.95
CA TYR A 166 -55.72 27.65 -27.34
C TYR A 166 -57.01 26.86 -27.51
N HIS A 167 -57.22 25.79 -26.74
CA HIS A 167 -58.50 25.10 -26.73
C HIS A 167 -59.65 26.02 -26.30
N LEU A 168 -59.46 26.84 -25.25
CA LEU A 168 -60.49 27.80 -24.83
C LEU A 168 -60.84 28.81 -25.93
N ASP A 169 -59.84 29.35 -26.65
CA ASP A 169 -60.04 30.35 -27.70
C ASP A 169 -60.60 29.75 -28.99
N CYS A 170 -60.07 28.60 -29.43
CA CYS A 170 -60.39 28.01 -30.72
C CYS A 170 -61.65 27.15 -30.69
N ASP A 171 -61.91 26.39 -29.62
CA ASP A 171 -63.03 25.44 -29.60
C ASP A 171 -64.37 26.17 -29.74
N PHE A 172 -64.52 27.34 -29.14
CA PHE A 172 -65.72 28.17 -29.32
C PHE A 172 -65.88 28.61 -30.77
N VAL A 173 -64.81 29.11 -31.41
CA VAL A 173 -64.86 29.57 -32.80
C VAL A 173 -65.22 28.41 -33.72
N VAL A 174 -64.57 27.26 -33.57
CA VAL A 174 -64.82 26.05 -34.38
C VAL A 174 -66.26 25.55 -34.18
N LYS A 175 -66.72 25.45 -32.93
CA LYS A 175 -68.07 24.94 -32.61
C LYS A 175 -69.19 25.77 -33.24
N TYR A 176 -69.02 27.09 -33.31
CA TYR A 176 -70.06 28.00 -33.81
C TYR A 176 -69.77 28.56 -35.20
N PHE A 177 -68.70 28.12 -35.87
CA PHE A 177 -68.31 28.63 -37.18
C PHE A 177 -69.42 28.48 -38.21
N ASP A 178 -69.96 27.26 -38.37
CA ASP A 178 -70.98 26.96 -39.38
C ASP A 178 -72.29 27.72 -39.11
N THR A 179 -72.74 27.79 -37.86
CA THR A 179 -73.94 28.56 -37.48
C THR A 179 -73.77 30.05 -37.79
N ARG A 180 -72.59 30.62 -37.52
CA ARG A 180 -72.30 32.03 -37.82
C ARG A 180 -72.20 32.27 -39.32
N GLN A 181 -71.66 31.31 -40.08
CA GLN A 181 -71.63 31.38 -41.54
C GLN A 181 -73.02 31.32 -42.17
N GLN A 182 -73.89 30.45 -41.66
CA GLN A 182 -75.28 30.38 -42.10
C GLN A 182 -76.02 31.69 -41.81
N ALA A 183 -75.97 32.19 -40.56
CA ALA A 183 -76.62 33.44 -40.19
C ALA A 183 -76.12 34.64 -41.01
N ARG A 184 -74.80 34.72 -41.27
CA ARG A 184 -74.22 35.75 -42.15
C ARG A 184 -74.72 35.64 -43.59
N THR A 185 -74.91 34.43 -44.10
CA THR A 185 -75.44 34.21 -45.45
C THR A 185 -76.89 34.66 -45.55
N GLU A 186 -77.71 34.31 -44.55
CA GLU A 186 -79.11 34.74 -44.47
C GLU A 186 -79.23 36.28 -44.34
N GLU A 187 -78.36 36.92 -43.55
CA GLU A 187 -78.28 38.39 -43.46
C GLU A 187 -77.91 39.04 -44.81
N LEU A 188 -76.95 38.46 -45.54
CA LEU A 188 -76.57 38.94 -46.86
C LEU A 188 -77.74 38.86 -47.85
N GLU A 189 -78.43 37.71 -47.90
CA GLU A 189 -79.61 37.53 -48.74
C GLU A 189 -80.72 38.53 -48.40
N ALA A 190 -80.98 38.77 -47.11
CA ALA A 190 -81.96 39.76 -46.66
C ALA A 190 -81.58 41.20 -47.07
N ILE A 191 -80.29 41.57 -46.96
CA ILE A 191 -79.79 42.87 -47.40
C ILE A 191 -79.92 43.02 -48.91
N GLU A 192 -79.62 41.97 -49.68
CA GLU A 192 -79.81 41.98 -51.15
C GLU A 192 -81.27 42.18 -51.53
N GLN A 193 -82.19 41.48 -50.86
CA GLN A 193 -83.64 41.66 -51.07
C GLN A 193 -84.08 43.09 -50.72
N ALA A 194 -83.65 43.64 -49.59
CA ALA A 194 -83.97 45.01 -49.19
C ALA A 194 -83.44 46.03 -50.21
N LYS A 195 -82.22 45.83 -50.72
CA LYS A 195 -81.63 46.66 -51.76
C LYS A 195 -82.44 46.57 -53.07
N ALA A 196 -82.87 45.38 -53.47
CA ALA A 196 -83.71 45.18 -54.65
C ALA A 196 -85.03 45.94 -54.52
N ILE A 197 -85.70 45.84 -53.36
CA ILE A 197 -86.92 46.59 -53.05
C ILE A 197 -86.66 48.10 -53.15
N LEU A 198 -85.62 48.63 -52.51
CA LEU A 198 -85.31 50.08 -52.56
C LEU A 198 -84.90 50.55 -53.96
N SER A 199 -84.33 49.68 -54.80
CA SER A 199 -83.97 50.01 -56.19
C SER A 199 -85.13 49.92 -57.18
N GLY A 200 -86.18 49.15 -56.86
CA GLY A 200 -87.37 48.96 -57.69
C GLY A 200 -88.62 49.70 -57.19
N ALA A 201 -88.68 50.02 -55.90
CA ALA A 201 -89.71 50.88 -55.31
C ALA A 201 -89.42 52.32 -55.71
N LYS A 202 -90.13 52.77 -56.74
CA LYS A 202 -90.21 54.19 -57.08
C LYS A 202 -90.72 54.95 -55.86
N PHE A 203 -89.85 55.80 -55.29
CA PHE A 203 -90.15 56.74 -54.20
C PHE A 203 -91.26 57.77 -54.56
N GLU A 204 -91.80 57.70 -55.78
CA GLU A 204 -92.83 58.58 -56.32
C GLU A 204 -94.24 58.33 -55.76
N GLU A 205 -94.52 57.16 -55.17
CA GLU A 205 -95.86 56.87 -54.60
C GLU A 205 -96.04 57.37 -53.16
N PHE A 206 -94.95 57.66 -52.44
CA PHE A 206 -95.01 58.11 -51.03
C PHE A 206 -95.16 59.63 -50.87
N LEU A 207 -95.06 60.41 -51.95
CA LEU A 207 -95.22 61.88 -51.92
C LEU A 207 -96.59 62.37 -52.42
N GLN A 208 -97.56 61.47 -52.64
CA GLN A 208 -98.90 61.82 -53.12
C GLN A 208 -100.04 61.57 -52.13
N ASN A 209 -99.78 61.66 -50.81
CA ASN A 209 -100.82 61.90 -49.81
C ASN A 209 -100.32 62.85 -48.72
#